data_AF-A0A139HBD3-F1
#
_entry.id   AF-A0A139HBD3-F1
#
_cell.length_a   1.000
_cell.length_b   1.000
_cell.length_c   1.000
_cell.angle_alpha   90.00
_cell.angle_beta   90.00
_cell.angle_gamma   90.00
#
_symmetry.space_group_name_H-M   'P 1'
#
loop_
_entity.id
_entity.type
_entity.pdbx_description
1 polymer ?
#
loop_
_entity_poly.entity_id
_entity_poly.type
_entity_poly.pdbx_seq_one_letter_code
_entity_poly.pdbx_strand_id
1 'polypeptide(L)'
;MATDRTIAQQWLADKLENRSNAACWNICTQFILNNLGAQSRVSWEIFCCWEYLQSQERMRLQGFMNSLAFPERLTACVSGLRETVEKESRSKRTIVQAWPGFGFRFVSAGGTDMTPARFSIGLLEKLAVLARENPRAGAVLSGALATKAIQRLRFTDSNVAQVKIADVEVILAEIRSSRLPRPALTPLRSLQSPLEVEVGRGRVTGVLSDNSSTFVFEVDTLRGDAPSPPPPPPPPPSPPPPPPPSSSPPPPPPSSPPPPPPSSPPPPPPSSPPPPPPPRSGSGSNAGSAPGPGSAPPAPPPPARTKRDLGSRLRAMVARELKHEREAGVASAAELRQAEEWVSQDLNGWLSELPRIWQ
;
A
#
# COMPACT_ATOMS: atom_id res chain seq x y z
N MET A 1 -7.35 4.33 2.15
CA MET A 1 -5.97 3.85 2.41
C MET A 1 -6.04 2.38 2.75
N ALA A 2 -5.47 1.49 1.92
CA ALA A 2 -5.52 0.06 2.19
C ALA A 2 -4.36 -0.39 3.09
N THR A 3 -4.69 -1.03 4.19
CA THR A 3 -3.81 -1.87 5.02
C THR A 3 -4.25 -3.33 4.96
N ASP A 4 -3.40 -4.23 5.45
CA ASP A 4 -3.71 -5.66 5.53
C ASP A 4 -5.02 -5.92 6.28
N ARG A 5 -5.25 -5.16 7.36
CA ARG A 5 -6.53 -5.18 8.10
C ARG A 5 -7.70 -4.80 7.22
N THR A 6 -7.64 -3.66 6.51
CA THR A 6 -8.78 -3.21 5.69
C THR A 6 -9.08 -4.15 4.53
N ILE A 7 -8.05 -4.81 3.97
CA ILE A 7 -8.23 -5.82 2.92
C ILE A 7 -8.91 -7.05 3.50
N ALA A 8 -8.48 -7.53 4.68
CA ALA A 8 -9.11 -8.65 5.36
C ALA A 8 -10.55 -8.33 5.81
N GLN A 9 -10.83 -7.09 6.23
CA GLN A 9 -12.18 -6.63 6.56
C GLN A 9 -13.08 -6.63 5.33
N GLN A 10 -12.60 -6.12 4.19
CA GLN A 10 -13.35 -6.16 2.94
C GLN A 10 -13.62 -7.61 2.51
N TRP A 11 -12.61 -8.47 2.55
CA TRP A 11 -12.76 -9.90 2.28
C TRP A 11 -13.84 -10.52 3.16
N LEU A 12 -13.85 -10.20 4.46
CA LEU A 12 -14.86 -10.73 5.38
C LEU A 12 -16.24 -10.18 5.03
N ALA A 13 -16.38 -8.89 4.76
CA ALA A 13 -17.64 -8.28 4.36
C ALA A 13 -18.22 -8.97 3.11
N ASP A 14 -17.42 -9.15 2.07
CA ASP A 14 -17.79 -9.85 0.84
C ASP A 14 -18.20 -11.32 1.12
N LYS A 15 -17.55 -11.98 2.08
CA LYS A 15 -17.89 -13.35 2.48
C LYS A 15 -19.20 -13.46 3.23
N LEU A 16 -19.53 -12.46 4.04
CA LEU A 16 -20.72 -12.45 4.90
C LEU A 16 -21.95 -11.83 4.22
N GLU A 17 -21.78 -11.19 3.07
CA GLU A 17 -22.84 -10.54 2.32
C GLU A 17 -24.01 -11.51 2.03
N ASN A 18 -25.25 -11.05 2.29
CA ASN A 18 -26.50 -11.79 2.06
C ASN A 18 -26.64 -13.12 2.83
N ARG A 19 -25.97 -13.27 3.98
CA ARG A 19 -26.05 -14.47 4.82
C ARG A 19 -26.71 -14.20 6.17
N SER A 20 -27.37 -15.22 6.72
CA SER A 20 -27.92 -15.15 8.07
C SER A 20 -26.81 -15.15 9.13
N ASN A 21 -27.07 -14.57 10.31
CA ASN A 21 -26.11 -14.53 11.41
C ASN A 21 -25.57 -15.92 11.78
N ALA A 22 -26.42 -16.95 11.74
CA ALA A 22 -26.00 -18.33 11.99
C ALA A 22 -25.03 -18.86 10.91
N ALA A 23 -25.28 -18.54 9.64
CA ALA A 23 -24.38 -18.90 8.54
C ALA A 23 -23.04 -18.14 8.65
N CYS A 24 -23.07 -16.85 8.96
CA CYS A 24 -21.87 -16.03 9.19
C CYS A 24 -21.00 -16.58 10.33
N TRP A 25 -21.64 -16.96 11.46
CA TRP A 25 -20.96 -17.60 12.58
C TRP A 25 -20.25 -18.89 12.16
N ASN A 26 -20.95 -19.76 11.42
CA ASN A 26 -20.40 -21.04 10.96
C ASN A 26 -19.24 -20.83 9.99
N ILE A 27 -19.33 -19.85 9.09
CA ILE A 27 -18.24 -19.51 8.16
C ILE A 27 -17.00 -19.04 8.93
N CYS A 28 -17.15 -18.13 9.88
CA CYS A 28 -16.03 -17.60 10.65
C CYS A 28 -15.36 -18.68 11.51
N THR A 29 -16.14 -19.49 12.23
CA THR A 29 -15.61 -20.58 13.07
C THR A 29 -14.90 -21.65 12.25
N GLN A 30 -15.48 -22.09 11.13
CA GLN A 30 -14.85 -23.04 10.22
C GLN A 30 -13.59 -22.47 9.56
N PHE A 31 -13.61 -21.20 9.17
CA PHE A 31 -12.43 -20.54 8.60
C PHE A 31 -11.29 -20.51 9.60
N ILE A 32 -11.55 -20.14 10.87
CA ILE A 32 -10.55 -20.14 11.93
C ILE A 32 -10.00 -21.56 12.14
N LEU A 33 -10.86 -22.58 12.27
CA LEU A 33 -10.45 -23.97 12.46
C LEU A 33 -9.51 -24.46 11.35
N ASN A 34 -9.88 -24.21 10.09
CA ASN A 34 -9.12 -24.70 8.93
C ASN A 34 -7.78 -24.00 8.74
N ASN A 35 -7.65 -22.76 9.22
CA ASN A 35 -6.49 -21.90 8.90
C ASN A 35 -5.57 -21.64 10.09
N LEU A 36 -5.97 -22.00 11.32
CA LEU A 36 -5.17 -21.74 12.52
C LEU A 36 -3.79 -22.43 12.50
N GLY A 37 -3.62 -23.50 11.71
CA GLY A 37 -2.33 -24.15 11.49
C GLY A 37 -1.41 -23.45 10.47
N ALA A 38 -1.97 -22.65 9.56
CA ALA A 38 -1.25 -22.03 8.45
C ALA A 38 -0.75 -20.60 8.73
N GLN A 39 -0.56 -20.26 10.03
CA GLN A 39 -0.54 -18.93 10.65
C GLN A 39 0.16 -17.76 9.92
N SER A 40 1.06 -17.99 8.98
CA SER A 40 1.84 -16.92 8.34
C SER A 40 1.11 -16.16 7.23
N ARG A 41 0.11 -16.74 6.55
CA ARG A 41 -0.49 -16.13 5.34
C ARG A 41 -1.87 -15.53 5.51
N VAL A 42 -2.64 -15.96 6.51
CA VAL A 42 -4.08 -15.66 6.69
C VAL A 42 -4.40 -15.12 8.08
N SER A 43 -3.39 -14.54 8.74
CA SER A 43 -3.49 -14.09 10.14
C SER A 43 -4.52 -12.97 10.29
N TRP A 44 -4.58 -12.03 9.35
CA TRP A 44 -5.53 -10.92 9.37
C TRP A 44 -6.99 -11.36 9.14
N GLU A 45 -7.23 -12.30 8.24
CA GLU A 45 -8.56 -12.88 8.01
C GLU A 45 -9.05 -13.63 9.25
N ILE A 46 -8.18 -14.42 9.89
CA ILE A 46 -8.48 -15.08 11.17
C ILE A 46 -8.87 -14.03 12.23
N PHE A 47 -8.11 -12.93 12.31
CA PHE A 47 -8.38 -11.86 13.25
C PHE A 47 -9.71 -11.15 12.98
N CYS A 48 -10.04 -10.86 11.71
CA CYS A 48 -11.32 -10.26 11.36
C CYS A 48 -12.49 -11.21 11.66
N CYS A 49 -12.37 -12.51 11.35
CA CYS A 49 -13.36 -13.51 11.76
C CYS A 49 -13.53 -13.54 13.28
N TRP A 50 -12.42 -13.45 14.03
CA TRP A 50 -12.46 -13.40 15.49
C TRP A 50 -13.15 -12.14 16.02
N GLU A 51 -12.81 -10.95 15.52
CA GLU A 51 -13.47 -9.69 15.89
C GLU A 51 -14.98 -9.75 15.59
N TYR A 52 -15.36 -10.33 14.45
CA TYR A 52 -16.77 -10.56 14.12
C TYR A 52 -17.45 -11.46 15.15
N LEU A 53 -16.90 -12.66 15.44
CA LEU A 53 -17.49 -13.57 16.43
C LEU A 53 -17.59 -12.92 17.81
N GLN A 54 -16.60 -12.11 18.20
CA GLN A 54 -16.59 -11.38 19.47
C GLN A 54 -17.68 -10.31 19.54
N SER A 55 -18.05 -9.69 18.41
CA SER A 55 -19.11 -8.67 18.35
C SER A 55 -20.53 -9.23 18.47
N GLN A 56 -20.73 -10.52 18.14
CA GLN A 56 -22.07 -11.14 18.11
C GLN A 56 -22.49 -11.67 19.49
N GLU A 57 -21.81 -12.71 20.01
CA GLU A 57 -22.22 -13.39 21.25
C GLU A 57 -21.01 -13.91 22.04
N ARG A 58 -20.73 -13.27 23.19
CA ARG A 58 -19.57 -13.62 24.03
C ARG A 58 -19.64 -15.04 24.60
N MET A 59 -20.82 -15.52 25.00
CA MET A 59 -20.99 -16.87 25.55
C MET A 59 -20.75 -17.95 24.50
N ARG A 60 -21.28 -17.77 23.29
CA ARG A 60 -21.07 -18.71 22.18
C ARG A 60 -19.61 -18.73 21.74
N LEU A 61 -18.92 -17.58 21.79
CA LEU A 61 -17.49 -17.48 21.52
C LEU A 61 -16.67 -18.26 22.54
N GLN A 62 -17.03 -18.19 23.84
CA GLN A 62 -16.36 -18.97 24.88
C GLN A 62 -16.54 -20.48 24.63
N GLY A 63 -17.75 -20.91 24.25
CA GLY A 63 -18.00 -22.31 23.86
C GLY A 63 -17.13 -22.74 22.67
N PHE A 64 -17.00 -21.89 21.65
CA PHE A 64 -16.09 -22.13 20.52
C PHE A 64 -14.63 -22.23 20.95
N MET A 65 -14.15 -21.29 21.79
CA MET A 65 -12.78 -21.33 22.32
C MET A 65 -12.48 -22.63 23.06
N ASN A 66 -13.42 -23.08 23.91
CA ASN A 66 -13.29 -24.33 24.64
C ASN A 66 -13.32 -25.57 23.72
N SER A 67 -13.85 -25.44 22.50
CA SER A 67 -13.88 -26.53 21.50
C SER A 67 -12.61 -26.63 20.65
N LEU A 68 -11.73 -25.63 20.69
CA LEU A 68 -10.47 -25.66 19.94
C LEU A 68 -9.49 -26.64 20.59
N ALA A 69 -8.77 -27.41 19.77
CA ALA A 69 -7.72 -28.31 20.27
C ALA A 69 -6.54 -27.55 20.92
N PHE A 70 -6.27 -26.32 20.46
CA PHE A 70 -5.17 -25.47 20.94
C PHE A 70 -5.63 -24.00 21.00
N PRO A 71 -6.46 -23.61 21.99
CA PRO A 71 -7.00 -22.25 22.08
C PRO A 71 -5.93 -21.17 22.28
N GLU A 72 -4.77 -21.51 22.84
CA GLU A 72 -3.64 -20.61 23.08
C GLU A 72 -3.08 -20.07 21.76
N ARG A 73 -3.11 -20.87 20.68
CA ARG A 73 -2.65 -20.45 19.35
C ARG A 73 -3.51 -19.32 18.79
N LEU A 74 -4.83 -19.41 18.95
CA LEU A 74 -5.73 -18.35 18.51
C LEU A 74 -5.57 -17.11 19.38
N THR A 75 -5.45 -17.28 20.70
CA THR A 75 -5.20 -16.17 21.63
C THR A 75 -3.91 -15.42 21.30
N ALA A 76 -2.80 -16.13 21.06
CA ALA A 76 -1.52 -15.53 20.70
C ALA A 76 -1.61 -14.77 19.35
N CYS A 77 -2.24 -15.38 18.34
CA CYS A 77 -2.47 -14.77 17.03
C CYS A 77 -3.28 -13.46 17.16
N VAL A 78 -4.41 -13.51 17.86
CA VAL A 78 -5.29 -12.35 18.08
C VAL A 78 -4.57 -11.27 18.88
N SER A 79 -3.82 -11.63 19.92
CA SER A 79 -3.10 -10.66 20.76
C SER A 79 -2.04 -9.89 19.96
N GLY A 80 -1.23 -10.58 19.16
CA GLY A 80 -0.21 -9.93 18.33
C GLY A 80 -0.81 -8.98 17.28
N LEU A 81 -1.96 -9.36 16.71
CA LEU A 81 -2.66 -8.52 15.74
C LEU A 81 -3.37 -7.33 16.40
N ARG A 82 -3.90 -7.45 17.63
CA ARG A 82 -4.44 -6.30 18.38
C ARG A 82 -3.37 -5.23 18.61
N GLU A 83 -2.18 -5.61 19.06
CA GLU A 83 -1.07 -4.67 19.24
C GLU A 83 -0.72 -3.97 17.91
N THR A 84 -0.74 -4.73 16.81
CA THR A 84 -0.49 -4.21 15.47
C THR A 84 -1.56 -3.20 15.04
N VAL A 85 -2.84 -3.49 15.31
CA VAL A 85 -3.98 -2.58 15.07
C VAL A 85 -3.86 -1.30 15.90
N GLU A 86 -3.45 -1.41 17.15
CA GLU A 86 -3.24 -0.25 18.03
C GLU A 86 -2.10 0.63 17.51
N LYS A 87 -0.99 0.03 17.08
CA LYS A 87 0.15 0.76 16.46
C LYS A 87 -0.27 1.47 15.18
N GLU A 88 -1.01 0.77 14.31
CA GLU A 88 -1.58 1.36 13.09
C GLU A 88 -2.49 2.55 13.42
N SER A 89 -3.42 2.38 14.35
CA SER A 89 -4.40 3.41 14.74
C SER A 89 -3.72 4.62 15.38
N ARG A 90 -2.72 4.39 16.25
CA ARG A 90 -1.91 5.44 16.88
C ARG A 90 -1.11 6.22 15.84
N SER A 91 -0.48 5.53 14.89
CA SER A 91 0.31 6.15 13.84
C SER A 91 -0.57 7.00 12.92
N LYS A 92 -1.71 6.46 12.46
CA LYS A 92 -2.69 7.22 11.66
C LYS A 92 -3.17 8.47 12.38
N ARG A 93 -3.57 8.34 13.64
CA ARG A 93 -4.03 9.48 14.46
C ARG A 93 -2.96 10.55 14.56
N THR A 94 -1.71 10.15 14.83
CA THR A 94 -0.57 11.07 14.91
C THR A 94 -0.36 11.82 13.59
N ILE A 95 -0.40 11.11 12.46
CA ILE A 95 -0.24 11.72 11.12
C ILE A 95 -1.36 12.73 10.86
N VAL A 96 -2.62 12.35 11.06
CA VAL A 96 -3.78 13.23 10.79
C VAL A 96 -3.81 14.44 11.72
N GLN A 97 -3.42 14.28 12.98
CA GLN A 97 -3.32 15.40 13.93
C GLN A 97 -2.22 16.39 13.54
N ALA A 98 -1.05 15.89 13.12
CA ALA A 98 0.06 16.73 12.71
C ALA A 98 -0.13 17.35 11.32
N TRP A 99 -0.80 16.62 10.41
CA TRP A 99 -1.11 17.02 9.04
C TRP A 99 -2.62 16.94 8.78
N PRO A 100 -3.41 17.95 9.22
CA PRO A 100 -4.84 18.00 8.94
C PRO A 100 -5.15 17.93 7.44
N GLY A 101 -6.14 17.11 7.07
CA GLY A 101 -6.51 16.91 5.66
C GLY A 101 -5.56 16.01 4.86
N PHE A 102 -4.54 15.41 5.48
CA PHE A 102 -3.63 14.51 4.77
C PHE A 102 -4.34 13.23 4.31
N GLY A 103 -4.51 13.08 2.99
CA GLY A 103 -5.23 11.98 2.36
C GLY A 103 -4.44 10.68 2.17
N PHE A 104 -3.26 10.51 2.77
CA PHE A 104 -2.37 9.36 2.56
C PHE A 104 -2.09 9.07 1.08
N ARG A 105 -1.90 10.14 0.30
CA ARG A 105 -1.58 10.08 -1.13
C ARG A 105 -0.25 10.75 -1.39
N PHE A 106 0.60 10.11 -2.19
CA PHE A 106 1.93 10.59 -2.55
C PHE A 106 1.99 10.84 -4.05
N VAL A 107 1.77 12.09 -4.44
CA VAL A 107 1.78 12.49 -5.86
C VAL A 107 2.96 13.43 -6.07
N SER A 108 3.79 13.14 -7.07
CA SER A 108 4.90 14.02 -7.45
C SER A 108 4.39 15.29 -8.12
N ALA A 109 5.25 16.32 -8.25
CA ALA A 109 4.90 17.55 -8.96
C ALA A 109 4.49 17.29 -10.43
N GLY A 110 4.99 16.22 -11.05
CA GLY A 110 4.61 15.78 -12.39
C GLY A 110 3.29 14.99 -12.44
N GLY A 111 2.52 14.92 -11.35
CA GLY A 111 1.25 14.20 -11.28
C GLY A 111 1.38 12.68 -11.17
N THR A 112 2.59 12.13 -11.12
CA THR A 112 2.79 10.68 -10.98
C THR A 112 2.44 10.24 -9.55
N ASP A 113 1.50 9.31 -9.45
CA ASP A 113 1.06 8.73 -8.17
C ASP A 113 2.03 7.61 -7.74
N MET A 114 2.66 7.80 -6.58
CA MET A 114 3.60 6.88 -5.95
C MET A 114 3.00 6.27 -4.68
N THR A 115 1.68 6.36 -4.51
CA THR A 115 1.00 5.87 -3.32
C THR A 115 1.11 4.35 -3.22
N PRO A 116 1.56 3.81 -2.08
CA PRO A 116 1.57 2.37 -1.87
C PRO A 116 0.18 1.77 -1.99
N ALA A 117 0.05 0.66 -2.71
CA ALA A 117 -1.19 -0.10 -2.75
C ALA A 117 -1.55 -0.63 -1.34
N ARG A 118 -0.54 -0.92 -0.52
CA ARG A 118 -0.67 -1.36 0.87
C ARG A 118 0.30 -0.60 1.75
N PHE A 119 -0.21 -0.03 2.83
CA PHE A 119 0.61 0.62 3.84
C PHE A 119 1.03 -0.39 4.89
N SER A 120 2.34 -0.63 5.01
CA SER A 120 2.89 -1.41 6.11
C SER A 120 2.85 -0.60 7.41
N ILE A 121 2.75 -1.29 8.55
CA ILE A 121 2.79 -0.63 9.87
C ILE A 121 4.09 0.17 10.04
N GLY A 122 5.24 -0.40 9.65
CA GLY A 122 6.52 0.30 9.74
C GLY A 122 6.57 1.59 8.91
N LEU A 123 5.92 1.62 7.74
CA LEU A 123 5.79 2.85 6.95
C LEU A 123 4.94 3.89 7.69
N LEU A 124 3.80 3.49 8.25
CA LEU A 124 2.93 4.39 9.02
C LEU A 124 3.64 4.94 10.26
N GLU A 125 4.39 4.11 10.98
CA GLU A 125 5.15 4.54 12.16
C GLU A 125 6.21 5.59 11.79
N LYS A 126 6.94 5.37 10.69
CA LYS A 126 7.95 6.31 10.21
C LYS A 126 7.33 7.60 9.67
N LEU A 127 6.19 7.52 8.99
CA LEU A 127 5.41 8.69 8.60
C LEU A 127 4.90 9.46 9.82
N ALA A 128 4.47 8.77 10.88
CA ALA A 128 4.06 9.41 12.12
C ALA A 128 5.23 10.14 12.80
N VAL A 129 6.44 9.57 12.78
CA VAL A 129 7.66 10.26 13.25
C VAL A 129 7.91 11.52 12.41
N LEU A 130 7.89 11.41 11.09
CA LEU A 130 8.08 12.54 10.18
C LEU A 130 7.04 13.65 10.39
N ALA A 131 5.79 13.27 10.61
CA ALA A 131 4.69 14.19 10.86
C ALA A 131 4.84 14.93 12.19
N ARG A 132 5.26 14.25 13.26
CA ARG A 132 5.57 14.90 14.55
C ARG A 132 6.73 15.89 14.45
N GLU A 133 7.77 15.53 13.70
CA GLU A 133 8.94 16.41 13.54
C GLU A 133 8.61 17.66 12.70
N ASN A 134 7.64 17.57 11.79
CA ASN A 134 7.30 18.63 10.83
C ASN A 134 5.78 18.84 10.75
N PRO A 135 5.17 19.42 11.79
CA PRO A 135 3.73 19.68 11.80
C PRO A 135 3.35 20.63 10.66
N ARG A 136 2.13 20.45 10.11
CA ARG A 136 1.55 21.24 9.00
C ARG A 136 2.25 21.12 7.63
N ALA A 137 3.34 20.36 7.53
CA ALA A 137 4.09 20.20 6.28
C ALA A 137 3.60 19.04 5.39
N GLY A 138 2.44 18.43 5.69
CA GLY A 138 2.00 17.18 5.05
C GLY A 138 1.87 17.23 3.53
N ALA A 139 1.33 18.33 2.97
CA ALA A 139 1.20 18.49 1.52
C ALA A 139 2.55 18.63 0.80
N VAL A 140 3.51 19.33 1.41
CA VAL A 140 4.85 19.52 0.84
C VAL A 140 5.66 18.22 0.96
N LEU A 141 5.61 17.58 2.13
CA LEU A 141 6.36 16.36 2.39
C LEU A 141 5.83 15.16 1.60
N SER A 142 4.53 15.11 1.26
CA SER A 142 4.00 14.04 0.41
C SER A 142 4.55 14.11 -1.02
N GLY A 143 4.66 15.32 -1.59
CA GLY A 143 5.30 15.54 -2.89
C GLY A 143 6.81 15.28 -2.86
N ALA A 144 7.48 15.64 -1.76
CA ALA A 144 8.89 15.33 -1.56
C ALA A 144 9.12 13.81 -1.47
N LEU A 145 8.28 13.07 -0.74
CA LEU A 145 8.33 11.61 -0.65
C LEU A 145 8.13 10.94 -2.02
N ALA A 146 7.17 11.41 -2.81
CA ALA A 146 6.97 10.91 -4.16
C ALA A 146 8.21 11.18 -5.05
N THR A 147 8.83 12.35 -4.92
CA THR A 147 10.06 12.69 -5.64
C THR A 147 11.23 11.80 -5.22
N LYS A 148 11.41 11.51 -3.93
CA LYS A 148 12.42 10.58 -3.43
C LYS A 148 12.21 9.16 -3.94
N ALA A 149 10.96 8.69 -3.98
CA ALA A 149 10.63 7.39 -4.57
C ALA A 149 11.01 7.34 -6.06
N ILE A 150 10.73 8.39 -6.85
CA ILE A 150 11.16 8.49 -8.26
C ILE A 150 12.68 8.50 -8.39
N GLN A 151 13.39 9.26 -7.54
CA GLN A 151 14.85 9.27 -7.54
C GLN A 151 15.41 7.87 -7.24
N ARG A 152 14.85 7.17 -6.25
CA ARG A 152 15.20 5.78 -5.95
C ARG A 152 15.01 4.89 -7.17
N LEU A 153 13.89 4.97 -7.88
CA LEU A 153 13.66 4.18 -9.11
C LEU A 153 14.69 4.47 -10.22
N ARG A 154 15.22 5.70 -10.29
CA ARG A 154 16.20 6.09 -11.31
C ARG A 154 17.62 5.67 -10.96
N PHE A 155 17.99 5.73 -9.69
CA PHE A 155 19.37 5.50 -9.22
C PHE A 155 19.58 4.10 -8.63
N THR A 156 18.53 3.32 -8.43
CA THR A 156 18.60 1.94 -7.96
C THR A 156 17.83 1.05 -8.92
N ASP A 157 18.24 -0.21 -9.07
CA ASP A 157 17.51 -1.24 -9.85
C ASP A 157 16.20 -1.69 -9.19
N SER A 158 15.54 -0.81 -8.42
CA SER A 158 14.34 -1.15 -7.70
C SER A 158 13.12 -1.06 -8.62
N ASN A 159 12.40 -2.17 -8.78
CA ASN A 159 11.18 -2.22 -9.60
C ASN A 159 9.90 -1.77 -8.87
N VAL A 160 10.01 -1.26 -7.64
CA VAL A 160 8.85 -0.94 -6.80
C VAL A 160 8.52 0.55 -6.92
N ALA A 161 7.54 0.86 -7.76
CA ALA A 161 7.07 2.22 -8.06
C ALA A 161 6.12 2.81 -6.99
N GLN A 162 6.51 2.68 -5.71
CA GLN A 162 5.74 3.14 -4.56
C GLN A 162 6.67 3.68 -3.48
N VAL A 163 6.16 4.59 -2.64
CA VAL A 163 6.91 5.09 -1.47
C VAL A 163 7.24 3.94 -0.50
N LYS A 164 8.51 3.83 -0.11
CA LYS A 164 9.02 2.85 0.86
C LYS A 164 9.44 3.53 2.16
N ILE A 165 9.66 2.72 3.19
CA ILE A 165 10.21 3.16 4.49
C ILE A 165 11.52 3.92 4.30
N ALA A 166 12.42 3.41 3.45
CA ALA A 166 13.71 4.04 3.16
C ALA A 166 13.56 5.48 2.61
N ASP A 167 12.53 5.74 1.79
CA ASP A 167 12.28 7.07 1.23
C ASP A 167 11.92 8.07 2.35
N VAL A 168 11.16 7.62 3.36
CA VAL A 168 10.81 8.41 4.56
C VAL A 168 12.04 8.66 5.44
N GLU A 169 12.90 7.65 5.60
CA GLU A 169 14.13 7.77 6.40
C GLU A 169 15.14 8.75 5.79
N VAL A 170 15.28 8.77 4.46
CA VAL A 170 16.11 9.76 3.77
C VAL A 170 15.63 11.18 4.08
N ILE A 171 14.32 11.44 3.99
CA ILE A 171 13.77 12.78 4.30
C ILE A 171 13.96 13.13 5.79
N LEU A 172 13.72 12.18 6.69
CA LEU A 172 13.98 12.38 8.12
C LEU A 172 15.45 12.74 8.38
N ALA A 173 16.39 12.03 7.73
CA ALA A 173 17.82 12.30 7.86
C ALA A 173 18.21 13.68 7.32
N GLU A 174 17.65 14.09 6.17
CA GLU A 174 17.86 15.43 5.60
C GLU A 174 17.37 16.52 6.55
N ILE A 175 16.13 16.41 7.05
CA ILE A 175 15.54 17.39 7.96
C ILE A 175 16.36 17.52 9.25
N ARG A 176 16.80 16.39 9.81
CA ARG A 176 17.64 16.38 11.02
C ARG A 176 19.00 17.00 10.76
N SER A 177 19.61 16.72 9.60
CA SER A 177 20.89 17.30 9.21
C SER A 177 20.81 18.81 9.02
N SER A 178 19.70 19.32 8.46
CA SER A 178 19.47 20.77 8.33
C SER A 178 19.20 21.49 9.66
N ARG A 179 18.79 20.76 10.71
CA ARG A 179 18.55 21.33 12.04
C ARG A 179 19.78 21.35 12.93
N LEU A 180 20.83 20.60 12.59
CA LEU A 180 22.07 20.68 13.34
C LEU A 180 22.61 22.10 13.23
N PRO A 181 22.92 22.77 14.36
CA PRO A 181 23.56 24.07 14.34
C PRO A 181 24.80 23.95 13.48
N ARG A 182 24.84 24.70 12.36
CA ARG A 182 26.07 24.83 11.59
C ARG A 182 27.14 25.25 12.61
N PRO A 183 28.21 24.47 12.82
CA PRO A 183 29.21 24.80 13.82
C PRO A 183 29.57 26.24 13.54
N ALA A 184 29.33 27.11 14.54
CA ALA A 184 29.68 28.51 14.41
C ALA A 184 31.16 28.49 14.03
N LEU A 185 31.44 28.82 12.77
CA LEU A 185 32.79 29.13 12.36
C LEU A 185 33.15 30.25 13.31
N THR A 186 33.91 29.91 14.35
CA THR A 186 34.46 30.87 15.30
C THR A 186 34.99 31.97 14.41
N PRO A 187 34.42 33.20 14.47
CA PRO A 187 34.93 34.28 13.67
C PRO A 187 36.41 34.31 14.00
N LEU A 188 37.25 34.00 12.99
CA LEU A 188 38.69 34.16 13.08
C LEU A 188 38.84 35.60 13.53
N ARG A 189 39.10 35.75 14.83
CA ARG A 189 39.18 37.04 15.49
C ARG A 189 40.36 37.69 14.80
N SER A 190 40.01 38.58 13.89
CA SER A 190 40.92 39.43 13.14
C SER A 190 41.94 39.98 14.12
N LEU A 191 43.11 39.36 14.16
CA LEU A 191 44.32 40.03 14.61
C LEU A 191 44.59 41.08 13.53
N GLN A 192 43.91 42.21 13.71
CA GLN A 192 44.15 43.46 12.99
C GLN A 192 45.54 43.93 13.41
N SER A 193 46.55 43.42 12.72
CA SER A 193 47.82 44.11 12.58
C SER A 193 47.63 45.20 11.52
N PRO A 194 47.84 46.48 11.83
CA PRO A 194 47.73 47.54 10.85
C PRO A 194 48.97 47.48 9.94
N LEU A 195 48.83 46.85 8.77
CA LEU A 195 49.75 47.07 7.66
C LEU A 195 49.03 48.01 6.69
N GLU A 196 49.40 49.27 6.85
CA GLU A 196 49.22 50.37 5.94
C GLU A 196 49.64 49.94 4.52
N VAL A 197 48.67 49.74 3.63
CA VAL A 197 48.92 49.61 2.20
C VAL A 197 48.16 50.70 1.48
N GLU A 198 48.98 51.47 0.80
CA GLU A 198 48.75 52.70 0.08
C GLU A 198 47.77 52.54 -1.08
N VAL A 199 47.06 53.65 -1.32
CA VAL A 199 45.96 53.85 -2.24
C VAL A 199 46.36 53.64 -3.70
N GLY A 200 45.62 52.77 -4.41
CA GLY A 200 45.64 52.66 -5.87
C GLY A 200 44.24 52.84 -6.46
N ARG A 201 43.96 54.05 -6.97
CA ARG A 201 42.73 54.43 -7.70
C ARG A 201 42.47 53.50 -8.90
N GLY A 202 41.27 52.94 -8.97
CA GLY A 202 40.76 52.25 -10.16
C GLY A 202 39.23 52.33 -10.26
N ARG A 203 38.75 53.41 -10.88
CA ARG A 203 37.33 53.66 -11.21
C ARG A 203 36.98 52.84 -12.46
N VAL A 204 36.08 51.87 -12.37
CA VAL A 204 35.46 51.23 -13.54
C VAL A 204 33.96 51.49 -13.54
N THR A 205 33.56 52.41 -14.41
CA THR A 205 32.20 52.57 -14.90
C THR A 205 31.93 51.50 -15.94
N GLY A 206 30.93 50.64 -15.72
CA GLY A 206 30.49 49.63 -16.68
C GLY A 206 28.97 49.52 -16.69
N VAL A 207 28.39 49.78 -17.86
CA VAL A 207 26.97 49.92 -18.17
C VAL A 207 26.30 48.54 -18.33
N LEU A 208 24.99 48.53 -18.07
CA LEU A 208 23.99 47.47 -18.27
C LEU A 208 24.18 46.63 -19.55
N SER A 209 23.97 45.31 -19.42
CA SER A 209 23.38 44.49 -20.50
C SER A 209 22.75 43.22 -19.93
N ASP A 210 21.52 42.96 -20.40
CA ASP A 210 20.61 41.88 -20.01
C ASP A 210 21.07 40.47 -20.42
N ASN A 211 20.44 39.49 -19.75
CA ASN A 211 20.24 38.09 -20.13
C ASN A 211 21.46 37.15 -20.16
N SER A 212 21.70 36.44 -19.05
CA SER A 212 21.76 34.97 -19.01
C SER A 212 21.90 34.49 -17.57
N SER A 213 20.87 33.81 -17.04
CA SER A 213 20.90 33.26 -15.69
C SER A 213 21.55 31.88 -15.74
N THR A 214 22.85 31.83 -15.52
CA THR A 214 23.57 30.60 -15.16
C THR A 214 24.53 30.96 -14.04
N PHE A 215 24.08 30.73 -12.79
CA PHE A 215 24.93 30.91 -11.62
C PHE A 215 25.96 29.77 -11.57
N VAL A 216 27.17 30.06 -12.03
CA VAL A 216 28.37 29.27 -11.75
C VAL A 216 29.18 30.09 -10.75
N PHE A 217 29.29 29.62 -9.51
CA PHE A 217 30.20 30.23 -8.53
C PHE A 217 31.61 29.72 -8.81
N GLU A 218 32.40 30.54 -9.48
CA GLU A 218 33.85 30.41 -9.57
C GLU A 218 34.46 31.10 -8.34
N VAL A 219 34.99 30.29 -7.42
CA VAL A 219 35.69 30.79 -6.23
C VAL A 219 37.16 30.83 -6.57
N ASP A 220 37.62 32.03 -6.90
CA ASP A 220 39.03 32.38 -7.06
C ASP A 220 39.71 32.27 -5.68
N THR A 221 40.67 31.36 -5.55
CA THR A 221 41.40 31.08 -4.31
C THR A 221 42.75 31.78 -4.35
N LEU A 222 42.78 33.01 -3.83
CA LEU A 222 44.02 33.70 -3.50
C LEU A 222 44.74 32.94 -2.38
N ARG A 223 45.97 32.55 -2.70
CA ARG A 223 46.92 31.79 -1.89
C ARG A 223 47.46 32.67 -0.75
N GLY A 224 46.84 32.56 0.42
CA GLY A 224 47.33 33.14 1.68
C GLY A 224 48.06 32.09 2.52
N ASP A 225 49.31 32.40 2.87
CA ASP A 225 50.18 31.60 3.73
C ASP A 225 49.55 31.44 5.13
N ALA A 226 49.16 30.22 5.50
CA ALA A 226 48.52 29.90 6.77
C ALA A 226 49.53 29.31 7.75
N PRO A 227 49.53 29.70 9.03
CA PRO A 227 50.43 29.15 10.04
C PRO A 227 50.22 27.63 10.19
N SER A 228 51.34 26.90 10.29
CA SER A 228 51.35 25.44 10.35
C SER A 228 50.45 24.91 11.46
N PRO A 229 49.58 23.91 11.18
CA PRO A 229 48.70 23.34 12.18
C PRO A 229 49.50 22.69 13.32
N PRO A 230 48.98 22.71 14.57
CA PRO A 230 49.60 21.99 15.67
C PRO A 230 49.73 20.49 15.33
N PRO A 231 50.77 19.80 15.82
CA PRO A 231 50.97 18.38 15.56
C PRO A 231 49.75 17.59 16.04
N PRO A 232 49.32 16.55 15.27
CA PRO A 232 48.19 15.73 15.65
C PRO A 232 48.45 15.07 17.02
N PRO A 233 47.41 14.90 17.85
CA PRO A 233 47.54 14.14 19.09
C PRO A 233 48.05 12.72 18.77
N PRO A 234 48.85 12.11 19.67
CA PRO A 234 49.32 10.75 19.47
C PRO A 234 48.13 9.80 19.29
N PRO A 235 48.24 8.80 18.39
CA PRO A 235 47.17 7.85 18.18
C PRO A 235 46.84 7.14 19.51
N PRO A 236 45.55 6.88 19.80
CA PRO A 236 45.18 6.09 20.96
C PRO A 236 45.86 4.71 20.87
N PRO A 237 46.24 4.10 22.02
CA PRO A 237 46.80 2.76 22.03
C PRO A 237 45.86 1.80 21.31
N SER A 238 46.44 0.92 20.48
CA SER A 238 45.67 -0.09 19.76
C SER A 238 44.86 -0.92 20.76
N PRO A 239 43.56 -1.18 20.50
CA PRO A 239 42.78 -2.05 21.36
C PRO A 239 43.46 -3.43 21.44
N PRO A 240 43.40 -4.11 22.60
CA PRO A 240 43.93 -5.46 22.72
C PRO A 240 43.29 -6.38 21.66
N PRO A 241 44.04 -7.34 21.12
CA PRO A 241 43.50 -8.29 20.15
C PRO A 241 42.28 -9.01 20.75
N PRO A 242 41.21 -9.23 19.97
CA PRO A 242 40.06 -9.98 20.43
C PRO A 242 40.49 -11.38 20.89
N PRO A 243 39.87 -11.95 21.94
CA PRO A 243 40.14 -13.31 22.36
C PRO A 243 39.93 -14.29 21.19
N PRO A 244 40.73 -15.36 21.09
CA PRO A 244 40.55 -16.36 20.05
C PRO A 244 39.12 -16.90 20.10
N PRO A 245 38.47 -17.13 18.94
CA PRO A 245 37.13 -17.71 18.91
C PRO A 245 37.16 -19.06 19.64
N SER A 246 36.27 -19.23 20.61
CA SER A 246 36.02 -20.51 21.26
C SER A 246 35.72 -21.55 20.18
N SER A 247 36.47 -22.64 20.17
CA SER A 247 36.32 -23.74 19.23
C SER A 247 34.85 -24.16 19.14
N SER A 248 34.26 -24.06 17.96
CA SER A 248 32.90 -24.51 17.70
C SER A 248 32.77 -25.99 18.10
N PRO A 249 31.68 -26.38 18.80
CA PRO A 249 31.44 -27.78 19.12
C PRO A 249 31.40 -28.62 17.83
N PRO A 250 31.85 -29.88 17.87
CA PRO A 250 31.80 -30.77 16.71
C PRO A 250 30.36 -30.87 16.19
N PRO A 251 30.17 -30.95 14.86
CA PRO A 251 28.84 -31.10 14.28
C PRO A 251 28.16 -32.36 14.82
N PRO A 252 26.84 -32.33 15.08
CA PRO A 252 26.09 -33.52 15.48
C PRO A 252 26.22 -34.60 14.39
N PRO A 253 26.24 -35.89 14.77
CA PRO A 253 26.26 -36.97 13.81
C PRO A 253 25.05 -36.88 12.87
N PRO A 254 25.20 -37.28 11.59
CA PRO A 254 24.10 -37.26 10.63
C PRO A 254 22.97 -38.17 11.11
N SER A 255 21.74 -37.65 11.09
CA SER A 255 20.53 -38.43 11.37
C SER A 255 20.43 -39.62 10.41
N SER A 256 20.13 -40.81 10.93
CA SER A 256 19.87 -41.99 10.12
C SER A 256 18.77 -41.71 9.08
N PRO A 257 18.90 -42.23 7.84
CA PRO A 257 17.91 -42.02 6.79
C PRO A 257 16.54 -42.56 7.23
N PRO A 258 15.43 -41.88 6.91
CA PRO A 258 14.10 -42.37 7.21
C PRO A 258 13.85 -43.71 6.50
N PRO A 259 13.07 -44.62 7.10
CA PRO A 259 12.70 -45.88 6.46
C PRO A 259 11.96 -45.61 5.14
N PRO A 260 12.12 -46.49 4.12
CA PRO A 260 11.42 -46.35 2.86
C PRO A 260 9.90 -46.33 3.08
N PRO A 261 9.15 -45.50 2.35
CA PRO A 261 7.70 -45.49 2.45
C PRO A 261 7.14 -46.86 2.03
N PRO A 262 6.05 -47.34 2.68
CA PRO A 262 5.38 -48.57 2.27
C PRO A 262 4.87 -48.44 0.83
N SER A 263 5.02 -49.50 0.04
CA SER A 263 4.54 -49.60 -1.33
C SER A 263 3.06 -49.25 -1.41
N SER A 264 2.69 -48.29 -2.27
CA SER A 264 1.30 -47.94 -2.52
C SER A 264 0.52 -49.16 -3.05
N PRO A 265 -0.74 -49.39 -2.62
CA PRO A 265 -1.57 -50.46 -3.14
C PRO A 265 -1.82 -50.30 -4.65
N PRO A 266 -2.00 -51.40 -5.39
CA PRO A 266 -2.29 -51.34 -6.82
C PRO A 266 -3.58 -50.54 -7.08
N PRO A 267 -3.64 -49.77 -8.19
CA PRO A 267 -4.84 -49.02 -8.54
C PRO A 267 -6.03 -49.98 -8.77
N PRO A 268 -7.26 -49.57 -8.42
CA PRO A 268 -8.45 -50.35 -8.69
C PRO A 268 -8.65 -50.52 -10.22
N PRO A 269 -9.21 -51.65 -10.67
CA PRO A 269 -9.52 -51.86 -12.08
C PRO A 269 -10.51 -50.80 -12.58
N PRO A 270 -10.41 -50.39 -13.86
CA PRO A 270 -11.34 -49.42 -14.45
C PRO A 270 -12.77 -49.94 -14.40
N SER A 271 -13.70 -49.11 -13.93
CA SER A 271 -15.13 -49.40 -13.92
C SER A 271 -15.63 -49.67 -15.34
N SER A 272 -16.36 -50.78 -15.53
CA SER A 272 -16.98 -51.14 -16.80
C SER A 272 -17.90 -50.04 -17.32
N PRO A 273 -17.94 -49.79 -18.64
CA PRO A 273 -18.80 -48.75 -19.23
C PRO A 273 -20.29 -49.05 -18.97
N PRO A 274 -21.11 -48.00 -18.79
CA PRO A 274 -22.55 -48.17 -18.58
C PRO A 274 -23.24 -48.78 -19.82
N PRO A 275 -24.29 -49.59 -19.63
CA PRO A 275 -25.04 -50.18 -20.73
C PRO A 275 -25.78 -49.11 -21.56
N PRO A 276 -25.95 -49.33 -22.87
CA PRO A 276 -26.68 -48.42 -23.74
C PRO A 276 -28.17 -48.32 -23.34
N PRO A 277 -28.78 -47.13 -23.46
CA PRO A 277 -30.20 -46.94 -23.15
C PRO A 277 -31.11 -47.69 -24.14
N PRO A 278 -32.29 -48.19 -23.71
CA PRO A 278 -33.22 -48.90 -24.57
C PRO A 278 -33.93 -47.98 -25.59
N PRO A 279 -34.31 -48.50 -26.78
CA PRO A 279 -35.03 -47.74 -27.79
C PRO A 279 -36.44 -47.39 -27.31
N ARG A 280 -36.81 -46.11 -27.40
CA ARG A 280 -38.15 -45.62 -27.10
C ARG A 280 -39.10 -45.97 -28.26
N SER A 281 -39.96 -46.95 -28.04
CA SER A 281 -41.13 -47.25 -28.89
C SER A 281 -42.14 -46.10 -28.81
N GLY A 282 -42.61 -45.67 -29.98
CA GLY A 282 -43.50 -44.52 -30.14
C GLY A 282 -45.00 -44.80 -29.96
N SER A 283 -45.77 -43.72 -29.96
CA SER A 283 -47.22 -43.61 -30.25
C SER A 283 -47.60 -42.15 -29.95
N GLY A 284 -48.31 -41.35 -30.75
CA GLY A 284 -48.93 -41.47 -32.06
C GLY A 284 -49.57 -40.11 -32.39
N SER A 285 -49.66 -39.80 -33.68
CA SER A 285 -50.70 -39.03 -34.37
C SER A 285 -51.22 -37.71 -33.76
N ASN A 286 -50.92 -36.58 -34.42
CA ASN A 286 -52.02 -35.82 -35.04
C ASN A 286 -51.54 -34.96 -36.22
N ALA A 287 -52.32 -35.01 -37.30
CA ALA A 287 -52.10 -34.33 -38.57
C ALA A 287 -52.65 -32.88 -38.52
N GLY A 288 -51.97 -31.97 -39.21
CA GLY A 288 -52.42 -30.59 -39.40
C GLY A 288 -51.51 -29.83 -40.36
N SER A 289 -51.94 -29.76 -41.61
CA SER A 289 -51.31 -29.12 -42.78
C SER A 289 -51.02 -27.62 -42.61
N ALA A 290 -49.93 -27.12 -43.22
CA ALA A 290 -49.76 -25.81 -43.89
C ALA A 290 -48.26 -25.46 -44.13
N PRO A 291 -47.93 -24.60 -45.12
CA PRO A 291 -46.73 -24.73 -45.94
C PRO A 291 -45.48 -24.02 -45.40
N GLY A 292 -44.33 -24.45 -45.93
CA GLY A 292 -43.00 -24.22 -45.37
C GLY A 292 -42.55 -22.76 -45.22
N PRO A 293 -41.63 -22.50 -44.27
CA PRO A 293 -40.82 -21.30 -44.28
C PRO A 293 -39.61 -21.54 -45.18
N GLY A 294 -39.48 -20.68 -46.18
CA GLY A 294 -38.24 -20.56 -46.95
C GLY A 294 -37.05 -20.31 -46.03
N SER A 295 -35.90 -20.80 -46.49
CA SER A 295 -34.57 -20.60 -45.94
C SER A 295 -34.41 -19.23 -45.29
N ALA A 296 -34.41 -19.20 -43.95
CA ALA A 296 -34.03 -18.02 -43.20
C ALA A 296 -32.54 -17.72 -43.49
N PRO A 297 -32.18 -16.49 -43.88
CA PRO A 297 -30.79 -16.10 -44.05
C PRO A 297 -30.04 -16.21 -42.70
N PRO A 298 -28.71 -16.43 -42.73
CA PRO A 298 -27.90 -16.55 -41.52
C PRO A 298 -28.10 -15.34 -40.62
N ALA A 299 -28.30 -15.60 -39.33
CA ALA A 299 -28.43 -14.56 -38.31
C ALA A 299 -27.28 -13.55 -38.45
N PRO A 300 -27.58 -12.23 -38.43
CA PRO A 300 -26.53 -11.22 -38.52
C PRO A 300 -25.56 -11.42 -37.35
N PRO A 301 -24.25 -11.22 -37.57
CA PRO A 301 -23.26 -11.32 -36.52
C PRO A 301 -23.66 -10.39 -35.35
N PRO A 302 -23.41 -10.80 -34.09
CA PRO A 302 -23.70 -9.94 -32.95
C PRO A 302 -23.05 -8.58 -33.19
N PRO A 303 -23.76 -7.46 -32.96
CA PRO A 303 -23.24 -6.14 -33.25
C PRO A 303 -21.88 -6.01 -32.58
N ALA A 304 -20.87 -5.67 -33.39
CA ALA A 304 -19.52 -5.44 -32.92
C ALA A 304 -19.61 -4.61 -31.64
N ARG A 305 -19.01 -5.13 -30.56
CA ARG A 305 -19.09 -4.56 -29.21
C ARG A 305 -18.50 -3.16 -29.27
N THR A 306 -19.34 -2.17 -29.60
CA THR A 306 -18.94 -0.78 -29.68
C THR A 306 -18.44 -0.45 -28.28
N LYS A 307 -17.19 0.01 -28.20
CA LYS A 307 -16.59 0.42 -26.93
C LYS A 307 -17.53 1.45 -26.34
N ARG A 308 -18.31 1.04 -25.33
CA ARG A 308 -19.23 1.95 -24.66
C ARG A 308 -18.37 3.10 -24.14
N ASP A 309 -18.72 4.29 -24.60
CA ASP A 309 -18.19 5.56 -24.12
C ASP A 309 -18.11 5.54 -22.58
N LEU A 310 -16.96 5.97 -22.04
CA LEU A 310 -16.67 5.95 -20.61
C LEU A 310 -17.74 6.71 -19.83
N GLY A 311 -18.24 7.82 -20.37
CA GLY A 311 -19.31 8.61 -19.76
C GLY A 311 -20.58 7.78 -19.56
N SER A 312 -20.93 6.97 -20.54
CA SER A 312 -22.10 6.07 -20.45
C SER A 312 -21.92 4.96 -19.40
N ARG A 313 -20.68 4.47 -19.19
CA ARG A 313 -20.38 3.50 -18.13
C ARG A 313 -20.46 4.12 -16.74
N LEU A 314 -19.94 5.34 -16.58
CA LEU A 314 -19.97 6.07 -15.31
C LEU A 314 -21.42 6.43 -14.92
N ARG A 315 -22.24 6.92 -15.86
CA ARG A 315 -23.68 7.14 -15.65
C ARG A 315 -24.39 5.88 -15.14
N ALA A 316 -24.12 4.73 -15.79
CA ALA A 316 -24.73 3.46 -15.39
C ALA A 316 -24.23 2.94 -14.03
N MET A 317 -23.05 3.34 -13.57
CA MET A 317 -22.58 3.03 -12.22
C MET A 317 -23.25 3.91 -11.18
N VAL A 318 -23.25 5.23 -11.38
CA VAL A 318 -23.86 6.16 -10.42
C VAL A 318 -25.37 5.91 -10.27
N ALA A 319 -26.07 5.65 -11.38
CA ALA A 319 -27.49 5.30 -11.33
C ALA A 319 -27.78 3.99 -10.57
N ARG A 320 -26.85 3.01 -10.60
CA ARG A 320 -26.98 1.77 -9.82
C ARG A 320 -26.76 2.01 -8.34
N GLU A 321 -25.79 2.87 -7.98
CA GLU A 321 -25.53 3.21 -6.59
C GLU A 321 -26.70 3.98 -5.96
N LEU A 322 -27.23 4.99 -6.66
CA LEU A 322 -28.42 5.74 -6.20
C LEU A 322 -29.65 4.85 -6.05
N LYS A 323 -29.81 3.86 -6.93
CA LYS A 323 -30.87 2.86 -6.80
C LYS A 323 -30.65 1.99 -5.55
N HIS A 324 -29.41 1.58 -5.28
CA HIS A 324 -29.08 0.78 -4.11
C HIS A 324 -29.30 1.56 -2.81
N GLU A 325 -28.90 2.83 -2.73
CA GLU A 325 -29.15 3.68 -1.55
C GLU A 325 -30.65 3.92 -1.31
N ARG A 326 -31.44 4.06 -2.38
CA ARG A 326 -32.90 4.16 -2.30
C ARG A 326 -33.52 2.88 -1.73
N GLU A 327 -33.07 1.72 -2.18
CA GLU A 327 -33.56 0.42 -1.71
C GLU A 327 -33.11 0.12 -0.27
N ALA A 328 -31.91 0.57 0.11
CA ALA A 328 -31.37 0.39 1.44
C ALA A 328 -31.93 1.38 2.49
N GLY A 329 -32.59 2.46 2.05
CA GLY A 329 -33.15 3.48 2.94
C GLY A 329 -32.11 4.25 3.76
N VAL A 330 -30.85 4.26 3.29
CA VAL A 330 -29.71 4.87 4.00
C VAL A 330 -29.70 6.38 3.84
N ALA A 331 -30.13 6.88 2.69
CA ALA A 331 -30.19 8.30 2.37
C ALA A 331 -31.63 8.82 2.46
N SER A 332 -31.79 10.07 2.89
CA SER A 332 -33.08 10.74 2.88
C SER A 332 -33.57 11.00 1.46
N ALA A 333 -34.89 11.11 1.28
CA ALA A 333 -35.48 11.40 -0.03
C ALA A 333 -35.00 12.74 -0.63
N ALA A 334 -34.59 13.70 0.21
CA ALA A 334 -34.02 14.98 -0.22
C ALA A 334 -32.61 14.81 -0.79
N GLU A 335 -31.75 14.01 -0.12
CA GLU A 335 -30.38 13.72 -0.58
C GLU A 335 -30.40 12.94 -1.90
N LEU A 336 -31.29 11.96 -2.04
CA LEU A 336 -31.44 11.21 -3.30
C LEU A 336 -31.86 12.11 -4.46
N ARG A 337 -32.78 13.06 -4.24
CA ARG A 337 -33.18 14.04 -5.27
C ARG A 337 -32.04 14.96 -5.66
N GLN A 338 -31.29 15.45 -4.68
CA GLN A 338 -30.14 16.32 -4.94
C GLN A 338 -29.05 15.58 -5.73
N ALA A 339 -28.80 14.31 -5.42
CA ALA A 339 -27.84 13.49 -6.16
C ALA A 339 -28.33 13.16 -7.58
N GLU A 340 -29.61 12.85 -7.77
CA GLU A 340 -30.22 12.69 -9.10
C GLU A 340 -30.12 13.98 -9.93
N GLU A 341 -30.36 15.14 -9.32
CA GLU A 341 -30.24 16.45 -9.96
C GLU A 341 -28.79 16.75 -10.39
N TRP A 342 -27.82 16.51 -9.50
CA TRP A 342 -26.40 16.66 -9.82
C TRP A 342 -25.96 15.75 -10.97
N VAL A 343 -26.41 14.49 -10.98
CA VAL A 343 -26.12 13.55 -12.08
C VAL A 343 -26.68 14.04 -13.41
N SER A 344 -27.84 14.70 -13.39
CA SER A 344 -28.46 15.24 -14.61
C SER A 344 -27.81 16.53 -15.10
N GLN A 345 -27.42 17.43 -14.18
CA GLN A 345 -26.96 18.77 -14.52
C GLN A 345 -25.44 18.87 -14.64
N ASP A 346 -24.70 18.34 -13.67
CA ASP A 346 -23.28 18.62 -13.50
C ASP A 346 -22.37 17.51 -14.03
N LEU A 347 -22.86 16.25 -14.07
CA LEU A 347 -22.03 15.12 -14.48
C LEU A 347 -21.51 15.27 -15.92
N ASN A 348 -22.32 15.83 -16.83
CA ASN A 348 -21.88 16.06 -18.21
C ASN A 348 -20.80 17.15 -18.30
N GLY A 349 -20.91 18.20 -17.48
CA GLY A 349 -19.87 19.22 -17.36
C GLY A 349 -18.57 18.62 -16.85
N TRP A 350 -18.63 17.85 -15.77
CA TRP A 350 -17.47 17.16 -15.21
C TRP A 350 -16.83 16.16 -16.19
N LEU A 351 -17.65 15.37 -16.91
CA LEU A 351 -17.16 14.45 -17.95
C LEU A 351 -16.47 15.19 -19.11
N SER A 352 -16.94 16.39 -19.45
CA SER A 352 -16.34 17.22 -20.51
C SER A 352 -15.01 17.87 -20.10
N GLU A 353 -14.71 17.95 -18.80
CA GLU A 353 -13.43 18.43 -18.27
C GLU A 353 -12.35 17.33 -18.22
N LEU A 354 -12.72 16.06 -18.42
CA LEU A 354 -11.75 14.96 -18.45
C LEU A 354 -10.75 15.11 -19.61
N PRO A 355 -9.48 14.71 -19.45
CA PRO A 355 -8.51 14.74 -20.54
C PRO A 355 -9.00 13.94 -21.75
N ARG A 356 -8.72 14.42 -22.98
CA ARG A 356 -9.20 13.83 -24.25
C ARG A 356 -8.91 12.33 -24.46
N ILE A 357 -7.95 11.76 -23.74
CA ILE A 357 -7.66 10.31 -23.80
C ILE A 357 -8.67 9.47 -23.00
N TRP A 358 -9.50 10.10 -22.16
CA TRP A 358 -10.55 9.49 -21.34
C TRP A 358 -11.97 9.79 -21.86
N GLN A 359 -12.12 10.83 -22.69
CA GLN A 359 -13.35 11.12 -23.45
C GLN A 359 -13.48 10.12 -24.60
#